data_AF-A0AB74M754-F1
#
_entry.id   AF-A0AB74M754-F1
#
_cell.length_a   1.000
_cell.length_b   1.000
_cell.length_c   1.000
_cell.angle_alpha   90.00
_cell.angle_beta   90.00
_cell.angle_gamma   90.00
#
_symmetry.space_group_name_H-M   'P 1'
#
loop_
_entity.id
_entity.type
_entity.pdbx_description
1 polymer ?
#
loop_
_entity_poly.entity_id
_entity_poly.type
_entity_poly.pdbx_seq_one_letter_code
_entity_poly.pdbx_strand_id
1 'polypeptide(L)'
;MRDVLGFRHTAGVALILAAGWGWVWAFTPAHADEGRSFLAVALVCPANLAGPDCSRDTALDMAVQPVALVTECAQVGVLLATHLALQPGESHKILCERRRG
;
A
#
# COMPACT_ATOMS: atom_id res chain seq x y z
N MET A 1 1.57 25.00 49.13
CA MET A 1 0.27 24.41 48.74
C MET A 1 -0.02 24.49 47.23
N ARG A 2 0.77 25.21 46.41
CA ARG A 2 0.55 25.33 44.95
C ARG A 2 1.17 24.19 44.13
N ASP A 3 2.15 23.47 44.69
CA ASP A 3 2.88 22.38 44.01
C ASP A 3 2.07 21.08 43.86
N VAL A 4 1.12 20.82 44.78
CA VAL A 4 0.31 19.60 44.78
C VAL A 4 -0.77 19.63 43.68
N LEU A 5 -1.23 20.83 43.30
CA LEU A 5 -2.26 21.00 42.28
C LEU A 5 -1.70 20.80 40.86
N GLY A 6 -0.43 21.17 40.65
CA GLY A 6 0.28 20.95 39.38
C GLY A 6 0.58 19.46 39.12
N PHE A 7 0.96 18.71 40.15
CA PHE A 7 1.32 17.29 40.03
C PHE A 7 0.11 16.40 39.67
N ARG A 8 -1.08 16.71 40.20
CA ARG A 8 -2.32 16.01 39.82
C ARG A 8 -2.72 16.29 38.37
N HIS A 9 -2.43 17.49 37.87
CA HIS A 9 -2.72 17.87 36.49
C HIS A 9 -1.77 17.22 35.50
N THR A 10 -0.47 17.14 35.81
CA THR A 10 0.52 16.49 34.94
C THR A 10 0.31 14.98 34.84
N ALA A 11 -0.07 14.33 35.94
CA ALA A 11 -0.40 12.90 35.95
C ALA A 11 -1.62 12.58 35.04
N GLY A 12 -2.64 13.44 35.06
CA GLY A 12 -3.81 13.30 34.17
C GLY A 12 -3.46 13.47 32.70
N VAL A 13 -2.65 14.49 32.36
CA VAL A 13 -2.20 14.72 30.98
C VAL A 13 -1.33 13.57 30.47
N ALA A 14 -0.45 13.03 31.32
CA ALA A 14 0.38 11.87 30.97
C ALA A 14 -0.46 10.62 30.67
N LEU A 15 -1.53 10.37 31.43
CA LEU A 15 -2.45 9.25 31.17
C LEU A 15 -3.21 9.42 29.86
N ILE A 16 -3.69 10.63 29.55
CA ILE A 16 -4.39 10.91 28.29
C ILE A 16 -3.44 10.72 27.10
N LEU A 17 -2.20 11.21 27.21
CA LEU A 17 -1.19 11.02 26.16
C LEU A 17 -0.81 9.55 25.99
N ALA A 18 -0.62 8.80 27.06
CA ALA A 18 -0.29 7.37 27.00
C ALA A 18 -1.46 6.54 26.45
N ALA A 19 -2.70 6.83 26.85
CA ALA A 19 -3.88 6.16 26.32
C ALA A 19 -4.12 6.52 24.85
N GLY A 20 -3.89 7.77 24.46
CA GLY A 20 -3.96 8.23 23.08
C GLY A 20 -2.89 7.57 22.20
N TRP A 21 -1.64 7.49 22.68
CA TRP A 21 -0.58 6.77 21.97
C TRP A 21 -0.85 5.28 21.87
N GLY A 22 -1.32 4.64 22.94
CA GLY A 22 -1.73 3.23 22.91
C GLY A 22 -2.84 2.95 21.89
N TRP A 23 -3.81 3.87 21.76
CA TRP A 23 -4.85 3.80 20.72
C TRP A 23 -4.29 3.93 19.30
N VAL A 24 -3.25 4.73 19.08
CA VAL A 24 -2.56 4.80 17.79
C VAL A 24 -1.92 3.45 17.45
N TRP A 25 -1.30 2.77 18.42
CA TRP A 25 -0.74 1.43 18.21
C TRP A 25 -1.82 0.38 17.84
N ALA A 26 -3.03 0.51 18.38
CA ALA A 26 -4.17 -0.33 18.02
C ALA A 26 -4.69 -0.09 16.60
N PHE A 27 -4.46 1.11 16.02
CA PHE A 27 -4.84 1.46 14.65
C PHE A 27 -3.69 1.37 13.64
N THR A 28 -2.43 1.29 14.07
CA THR A 28 -1.33 0.98 13.16
C THR A 28 -1.39 -0.49 12.74
N PRO A 29 -1.50 -0.78 11.44
CA PRO A 29 -1.41 -2.16 10.97
C PRO A 29 0.04 -2.65 11.15
N ALA A 30 0.28 -3.39 12.24
CA ALA A 30 1.57 -4.04 12.52
C ALA A 30 1.81 -5.28 11.63
N HIS A 31 1.37 -5.28 10.37
CA HIS A 31 1.37 -6.48 9.51
C HIS A 31 2.08 -6.23 8.17
N ALA A 32 3.23 -5.56 8.20
CA ALA A 32 4.21 -5.69 7.14
C ALA A 32 5.25 -6.73 7.59
N ASP A 33 5.34 -7.82 6.83
CA ASP A 33 6.21 -9.01 6.99
C ASP A 33 5.76 -10.01 8.06
N GLU A 34 5.61 -11.31 7.76
CA GLU A 34 6.61 -12.15 7.12
C GLU A 34 5.95 -13.39 6.45
N GLY A 35 6.28 -13.66 5.17
CA GLY A 35 6.17 -15.03 4.62
C GLY A 35 5.56 -15.19 3.22
N ARG A 36 4.69 -14.28 2.76
CA ARG A 36 4.11 -14.34 1.39
C ARG A 36 3.74 -12.95 0.88
N SER A 37 4.72 -12.05 0.75
CA SER A 37 4.50 -10.79 0.03
C SER A 37 4.25 -11.11 -1.45
N PHE A 38 3.13 -10.62 -1.97
CA PHE A 38 2.84 -10.61 -3.40
C PHE A 38 3.15 -9.21 -3.93
N LEU A 39 3.42 -9.10 -5.23
CA LEU A 39 3.66 -7.87 -5.93
C LEU A 39 2.55 -7.72 -6.96
N ALA A 40 1.74 -6.67 -6.79
CA ALA A 40 0.81 -6.22 -7.80
C ALA A 40 1.60 -5.39 -8.81
N VAL A 41 1.66 -5.86 -10.05
CA VAL A 41 2.33 -5.18 -11.17
C VAL A 41 1.27 -4.72 -12.15
N ALA A 42 1.21 -3.42 -12.39
CA ALA A 42 0.42 -2.83 -13.48
C ALA A 42 1.36 -2.38 -14.59
N LEU A 43 1.21 -2.96 -15.78
CA LEU A 43 1.95 -2.62 -16.99
C LEU A 43 1.07 -1.79 -17.91
N VAL A 44 1.59 -0.67 -18.41
CA VAL A 44 0.99 0.11 -19.51
C VAL A 44 1.60 -0.33 -20.82
N CYS A 45 0.75 -0.80 -21.72
CA CYS A 45 1.16 -1.35 -23.00
C CYS A 45 0.93 -0.32 -24.10
N PRO A 46 1.91 -0.10 -24.99
CA PRO A 46 1.75 0.82 -26.11
C PRO A 46 0.63 0.34 -27.03
N ALA A 47 -0.08 1.27 -27.69
CA ALA A 47 -1.20 0.98 -28.58
C ALA A 47 -0.86 0.05 -29.77
N ASN A 48 0.44 -0.11 -30.09
CA ASN A 48 0.93 -1.03 -31.14
C ASN A 48 1.11 -2.48 -30.67
N LEU A 49 0.92 -2.79 -29.38
CA LEU A 49 1.00 -4.14 -28.84
C LEU A 49 -0.36 -4.55 -28.28
N ALA A 50 -0.80 -5.76 -28.63
CA ALA A 50 -1.98 -6.35 -28.02
C ALA A 50 -1.69 -6.61 -26.52
N GLY A 51 -2.63 -6.25 -25.65
CA GLY A 51 -2.54 -6.46 -24.20
C GLY A 51 -1.96 -7.83 -23.76
N PRO A 52 -2.27 -8.98 -24.39
CA PRO A 52 -1.65 -10.26 -24.00
C PRO A 52 -0.13 -10.35 -24.28
N ASP A 53 0.34 -9.75 -25.37
CA ASP A 53 1.75 -9.80 -25.82
C ASP A 53 2.66 -8.79 -25.10
N CYS A 54 2.04 -7.87 -24.35
CA CYS A 54 2.75 -6.93 -23.51
C CYS A 54 3.39 -7.64 -22.31
N SER A 55 4.70 -7.44 -22.19
CA SER A 55 5.56 -7.95 -21.11
C SER A 55 6.30 -6.79 -20.45
N ARG A 56 7.00 -7.07 -19.35
CA ARG A 56 7.74 -6.07 -18.58
C ARG A 56 8.79 -5.33 -19.42
N ASP A 57 9.35 -5.98 -20.43
CA ASP A 57 10.36 -5.41 -21.34
C ASP A 57 9.79 -4.48 -22.42
N THR A 58 8.48 -4.58 -22.71
CA THR A 58 7.80 -3.84 -23.78
C THR A 58 6.78 -2.81 -23.27
N ALA A 59 6.61 -2.74 -21.95
CA ALA A 59 5.73 -1.78 -21.31
C ALA A 59 6.32 -0.37 -21.40
N LEU A 60 5.47 0.62 -21.66
CA LEU A 60 5.83 2.05 -21.63
C LEU A 60 6.09 2.49 -20.19
N ASP A 61 5.22 2.07 -19.28
CA ASP A 61 5.33 2.35 -17.85
C ASP A 61 4.92 1.12 -17.04
N MET A 62 5.54 0.99 -15.86
CA MET A 62 5.19 -0.03 -14.88
C MET A 62 5.05 0.58 -13.49
N ALA A 63 4.01 0.19 -12.76
CA ALA A 63 3.97 0.40 -11.32
C ALA A 63 3.88 -0.93 -10.59
N VAL A 64 4.63 -1.00 -9.50
CA VAL A 64 4.73 -2.19 -8.66
C VAL A 64 4.39 -1.79 -7.25
N GLN A 65 3.49 -2.54 -6.62
CA GLN A 65 3.13 -2.33 -5.23
C GLN A 65 3.13 -3.66 -4.46
N PRO A 66 3.77 -3.71 -3.28
CA PRO A 66 3.68 -4.87 -2.41
C PRO A 66 2.26 -5.00 -1.85
N VAL A 67 1.72 -6.22 -1.91
CA VAL A 67 0.41 -6.58 -1.37
C VAL A 67 0.55 -7.81 -0.47
N ALA A 68 -0.26 -7.88 0.58
CA ALA A 68 -0.18 -8.94 1.57
C ALA A 68 -0.93 -10.20 1.12
N LEU A 69 -1.94 -10.06 0.24
CA LEU A 69 -2.76 -11.16 -0.26
C LEU A 69 -2.84 -11.18 -1.80
N VAL A 70 -2.95 -12.38 -2.37
CA VAL A 70 -3.15 -12.56 -3.83
C VAL A 70 -4.43 -11.89 -4.32
N THR A 71 -5.50 -11.99 -3.53
CA THR A 71 -6.80 -11.38 -3.85
C THR A 71 -6.70 -9.87 -3.98
N GLU A 72 -5.75 -9.24 -3.28
CA GLU A 72 -5.53 -7.79 -3.34
C GLU A 72 -4.80 -7.37 -4.62
N CYS A 73 -4.05 -8.24 -5.30
CA CYS A 73 -3.36 -7.82 -6.53
C CYS A 73 -4.32 -7.32 -7.60
N ALA A 74 -5.50 -7.94 -7.74
CA ALA A 74 -6.46 -7.54 -8.77
C ALA A 74 -6.99 -6.14 -8.47
N GLN A 75 -7.33 -5.89 -7.20
CA GLN A 75 -7.86 -4.60 -6.75
C GLN A 75 -6.79 -3.50 -6.77
N VAL A 76 -5.62 -3.78 -6.22
CA VAL A 76 -4.47 -2.86 -6.20
C VAL A 76 -3.92 -2.65 -7.61
N GLY A 77 -3.90 -3.69 -8.44
CA GLY A 77 -3.50 -3.62 -9.84
C GLY A 77 -4.42 -2.73 -10.68
N VAL A 78 -5.73 -2.77 -10.45
CA VAL A 78 -6.68 -1.85 -11.09
C VAL A 78 -6.45 -0.41 -10.61
N LEU A 79 -6.25 -0.20 -9.30
CA LEU A 79 -5.93 1.13 -8.77
C LEU A 79 -4.63 1.67 -9.38
N LEU A 80 -3.57 0.85 -9.41
CA LEU A 80 -2.32 1.19 -10.09
C LEU A 80 -2.59 1.57 -11.55
N ALA A 81 -3.29 0.72 -12.32
CA ALA A 81 -3.63 1.03 -13.70
C ALA A 81 -4.37 2.37 -13.84
N THR A 82 -5.33 2.69 -12.96
CA THR A 82 -5.99 4.00 -12.98
C THR A 82 -5.04 5.16 -12.65
N HIS A 83 -4.08 4.95 -11.74
CA HIS A 83 -3.06 5.94 -11.40
C HIS A 83 -2.06 6.18 -12.53
N LEU A 84 -1.79 5.17 -13.35
CA LEU A 84 -1.00 5.33 -14.57
C LEU A 84 -1.75 6.08 -15.69
N ALA A 85 -3.01 6.50 -15.45
CA ALA A 85 -3.78 7.37 -16.33
C ALA A 85 -3.75 6.93 -17.80
N LEU A 86 -4.12 5.67 -18.06
CA LEU A 86 -4.17 5.11 -19.40
C LEU A 86 -4.90 6.05 -20.38
N GLN A 87 -4.24 6.36 -21.50
CA GLN A 87 -4.88 7.07 -22.59
C GLN A 87 -5.85 6.13 -23.34
N PRO A 88 -6.93 6.68 -23.95
CA PRO A 88 -7.87 5.87 -24.73
C PRO A 88 -7.15 5.22 -25.93
N GLY A 89 -7.01 3.89 -25.88
CA GLY A 89 -6.29 3.09 -26.89
C GLY A 89 -5.09 2.31 -26.34
N GLU A 90 -4.64 2.62 -25.12
CA GLU A 90 -3.65 1.82 -24.40
C GLU A 90 -4.30 0.63 -23.69
N SER A 91 -3.60 -0.50 -23.66
CA SER A 91 -4.02 -1.68 -22.91
C SER A 91 -3.21 -1.77 -21.62
N HIS A 92 -3.83 -2.22 -20.53
CA HIS A 92 -3.10 -2.52 -19.29
C HIS A 92 -3.15 -4.01 -19.01
N LYS A 93 -2.05 -4.52 -18.47
CA LYS A 93 -1.95 -5.89 -18.00
C LYS A 93 -1.61 -5.87 -16.52
N ILE A 94 -2.44 -6.54 -15.72
CA ILE A 94 -2.23 -6.70 -14.28
C ILE A 94 -1.62 -8.07 -14.06
N LEU A 95 -0.46 -8.12 -13.41
CA LEU A 95 0.19 -9.36 -13.01
C LEU A 95 0.30 -9.41 -11.48
N CYS A 96 -0.04 -10.56 -10.90
CA CYS A 96 0.42 -10.93 -9.57
C CYS A 96 1.73 -11.67 -9.72
N GLU A 97 2.81 -11.13 -9.17
CA GLU A 97 4.03 -11.90 -8.97
C GLU A 97 4.18 -12.22 -7.48
N ARG A 98 4.55 -13.45 -7.15
CA ARG A 98 4.96 -13.75 -5.77
C ARG A 98 6.36 -13.19 -5.58
N ARG A 99 6.58 -12.36 -4.56
CA ARG A 99 7.92 -11.87 -4.22
C ARG A 99 8.78 -13.10 -3.88
N ARG A 100 9.77 -13.40 -4.72
CA ARG A 100 10.85 -14.32 -4.35
C ARG A 100 11.76 -13.53 -3.41
N GLY A 101 11.67 -13.82 -2.12
CA GLY A 101 12.68 -13.44 -1.14
C GLY A 101 13.97 -14.20 -1.40
#